data_AF-A0A285MAB7-F1
#
_entry.id   AF-A0A285MAB7-F1
#
_cell.length_a   1.000
_cell.length_b   1.000
_cell.length_c   1.000
_cell.angle_alpha   90.00
_cell.angle_beta   90.00
_cell.angle_gamma   90.00
#
_symmetry.space_group_name_H-M   'P 1'
#
loop_
_entity.id
_entity.type
_entity.pdbx_description
1 polymer ?
#
loop_
_entity_poly.entity_id
_entity_poly.type
_entity_poly.pdbx_seq_one_letter_code
_entity_poly.pdbx_strand_id
1 'polypeptide(L)'
;MSKKKRIAKAIEIAVRWGGIDGAHHKAWAIDQMVRALTGCPDVTGKAIDCKGRPYTYTAQGESKEYQKLVKKACKGEDGPETYSWDTGIAP
;
A
#
# COMPACT_ATOMS: atom_id res chain seq x y z
N MET A 1 -11.60 10.64 3.40
CA MET A 1 -12.57 9.64 2.88
C MET A 1 -13.43 9.10 4.02
N SER A 2 -14.71 8.76 3.78
CA SER A 2 -15.55 8.09 4.79
C SER A 2 -15.10 6.65 5.04
N LYS A 3 -15.49 6.07 6.19
CA LYS A 3 -15.17 4.67 6.55
C LYS A 3 -15.65 3.67 5.49
N LYS A 4 -16.86 3.85 4.97
CA LYS A 4 -17.42 3.00 3.90
C LYS A 4 -16.57 3.05 2.62
N LYS A 5 -16.10 4.24 2.22
CA LYS A 5 -15.23 4.40 1.04
C LYS A 5 -13.87 3.72 1.24
N ARG A 6 -13.28 3.80 2.43
CA ARG A 6 -12.03 3.12 2.78
C ARG A 6 -12.14 1.60 2.69
N ILE A 7 -13.23 1.04 3.23
CA ILE A 7 -13.52 -0.40 3.17
C ILE A 7 -13.72 -0.86 1.73
N ALA A 8 -14.54 -0.14 0.95
CA ALA A 8 -14.80 -0.49 -0.44
C ALA A 8 -13.51 -0.50 -1.28
N LYS A 9 -12.65 0.50 -1.11
CA LYS A 9 -11.36 0.58 -1.82
C LYS A 9 -10.42 -0.58 -1.44
N ALA A 10 -10.36 -0.95 -0.16
CA ALA A 10 -9.56 -2.10 0.28
C ALA A 10 -10.07 -3.42 -0.33
N ILE A 11 -11.39 -3.62 -0.40
CA ILE A 11 -11.98 -4.79 -1.04
C ILE A 11 -11.68 -4.82 -2.54
N GLU A 12 -11.77 -3.67 -3.22
CA GLU A 12 -11.43 -3.57 -4.64
C GLU A 12 -9.98 -4.00 -4.92
N ILE A 13 -9.03 -3.55 -4.10
CA ILE A 13 -7.62 -3.95 -4.20
C ILE A 13 -7.47 -5.46 -3.99
N ALA A 14 -8.11 -6.02 -2.96
CA ALA A 14 -8.05 -7.44 -2.65
C ALA A 14 -8.57 -8.31 -3.81
N VAL A 15 -9.72 -7.94 -4.38
CA VAL A 15 -10.34 -8.68 -5.49
C VAL A 15 -9.51 -8.58 -6.77
N ARG A 16 -8.94 -7.41 -7.05
CA ARG A 16 -8.16 -7.22 -8.28
C ARG A 16 -6.79 -7.89 -8.22
N TRP A 17 -6.10 -7.80 -7.08
CA TRP A 17 -4.66 -8.13 -7.00
C TRP A 17 -4.30 -9.15 -5.93
N GLY A 18 -5.15 -9.41 -4.95
CA GLY A 18 -4.82 -10.28 -3.81
C GLY A 18 -4.80 -11.77 -4.12
N GLY A 19 -5.57 -12.20 -5.14
CA GLY A 19 -5.68 -13.62 -5.54
C GLY A 19 -4.76 -14.05 -6.68
N ILE A 20 -3.98 -13.11 -7.23
CA ILE A 20 -3.13 -13.36 -8.41
C ILE A 20 -1.67 -12.97 -8.12
N ASP A 21 -0.77 -13.52 -8.92
CA ASP A 21 0.66 -13.19 -8.93
C ASP A 21 1.50 -13.64 -7.70
N GLY A 22 2.83 -13.45 -7.77
CA GLY A 22 3.83 -13.93 -6.81
C GLY A 22 3.74 -13.33 -5.39
N ALA A 23 4.62 -13.77 -4.49
CA ALA A 23 4.60 -13.33 -3.08
C ALA A 23 4.84 -11.81 -2.91
N HIS A 24 5.76 -11.23 -3.69
CA HIS A 24 6.07 -9.80 -3.63
C HIS A 24 4.90 -8.90 -4.05
N HIS A 25 4.05 -9.35 -4.97
CA HIS A 25 2.86 -8.61 -5.40
C HIS A 25 1.73 -8.73 -4.36
N LYS A 26 1.67 -9.85 -3.64
CA LYS A 26 0.76 -9.98 -2.48
C LYS A 26 1.12 -9.03 -1.34
N ALA A 27 2.42 -8.83 -1.06
CA ALA A 27 2.87 -7.83 -0.09
C ALA A 27 2.38 -6.43 -0.48
N TRP A 28 2.50 -6.07 -1.76
CA TRP A 28 1.96 -4.81 -2.27
C TRP A 28 0.45 -4.70 -2.14
N ALA A 29 -0.30 -5.74 -2.52
CA ALA A 29 -1.75 -5.73 -2.39
C ALA A 29 -2.20 -5.52 -0.94
N ILE A 30 -1.57 -6.21 0.01
CA ILE A 30 -1.83 -6.05 1.44
C ILE A 30 -1.49 -4.63 1.90
N ASP A 31 -0.33 -4.09 1.52
CA ASP A 31 0.07 -2.73 1.85
C ASP A 31 -0.95 -1.69 1.33
N GLN A 32 -1.39 -1.84 0.09
CA GLN A 32 -2.39 -0.95 -0.51
C GLN A 32 -3.75 -1.06 0.19
N MET A 33 -4.17 -2.26 0.61
CA MET A 33 -5.37 -2.43 1.44
C MET A 33 -5.23 -1.69 2.77
N VAL A 34 -4.08 -1.81 3.44
CA VAL A 34 -3.81 -1.12 4.72
C VAL A 34 -3.81 0.39 4.54
N ARG A 35 -3.21 0.93 3.46
CA ARG A 35 -3.25 2.36 3.12
C ARG A 35 -4.69 2.86 2.92
N ALA A 36 -5.52 2.10 2.20
CA ALA A 36 -6.93 2.44 2.03
C ALA A 36 -7.66 2.45 3.38
N LEU A 37 -7.45 1.41 4.19
CA LEU A 37 -8.07 1.25 5.50
C LEU A 37 -7.60 2.28 6.52
N THR A 38 -6.38 2.81 6.41
CA THR A 38 -5.78 3.87 7.26
C THR A 38 -6.02 5.28 6.70
N GLY A 39 -6.70 5.38 5.56
CA GLY A 39 -7.18 6.66 5.02
C GLY A 39 -6.10 7.46 4.33
N CYS A 40 -5.08 6.80 3.79
CA CYS A 40 -4.07 7.44 2.95
C CYS A 40 -4.72 8.19 1.78
N PRO A 41 -4.21 9.39 1.46
CA PRO A 41 -4.71 10.16 0.32
C PRO A 41 -4.29 9.53 -1.00
N ASP A 42 -5.09 9.74 -2.03
CA ASP A 42 -4.63 9.51 -3.40
C ASP A 42 -3.66 10.61 -3.81
N VAL A 43 -2.54 10.20 -4.38
CA VAL A 43 -1.46 11.07 -4.84
C VAL A 43 -1.17 10.77 -6.31
N THR A 44 -0.67 11.78 -7.03
CA THR A 44 -0.24 11.59 -8.42
C THR A 44 1.22 11.15 -8.44
N GLY A 45 1.46 9.92 -8.88
CA GLY A 45 2.78 9.41 -9.21
C GLY A 45 3.17 9.80 -10.64
N LYS A 46 4.48 9.97 -10.87
CA LYS A 46 5.07 10.16 -12.20
C LYS A 46 5.99 8.98 -12.51
N ALA A 47 5.92 8.46 -13.72
CA ALA A 47 6.78 7.38 -14.18
C ALA A 47 7.14 7.57 -15.65
N ILE A 48 8.11 6.80 -16.13
CA ILE A 48 8.58 6.79 -17.51
C ILE A 48 8.36 5.37 -18.05
N ASP A 49 7.76 5.25 -19.23
CA ASP A 49 7.54 3.94 -19.87
C ASP A 49 8.83 3.39 -20.50
N CYS A 50 8.78 2.15 -21.01
CA CYS A 50 9.94 1.51 -21.65
C CYS A 50 10.43 2.22 -22.93
N LYS A 51 9.67 3.19 -23.45
CA LYS A 51 10.02 4.02 -24.61
C LYS A 51 10.50 5.41 -24.20
N GLY A 52 10.71 5.67 -22.91
CA GLY A 52 11.16 6.97 -22.42
C GLY A 52 10.05 8.03 -22.31
N ARG A 53 8.78 7.66 -22.45
CA ARG A 53 7.66 8.61 -22.41
C ARG A 53 7.14 8.77 -20.98
N PRO A 54 7.03 10.01 -20.46
CA PRO A 54 6.49 10.23 -19.13
C PRO A 54 4.98 9.97 -19.09
N TYR A 55 4.50 9.41 -17.99
CA TYR A 55 3.07 9.27 -17.69
C TYR A 55 2.81 9.51 -16.19
N THR A 56 1.56 9.80 -15.87
CA THR A 56 1.10 9.95 -14.49
C THR A 56 0.14 8.83 -14.13
N TYR A 57 0.16 8.41 -12.87
CA TYR A 57 -0.74 7.40 -12.35
C TYR A 57 -1.21 7.79 -10.93
N THR A 58 -2.33 7.20 -10.50
CA THR A 58 -2.83 7.39 -9.13
C THR A 58 -2.20 6.35 -8.21
N ALA A 59 -1.56 6.81 -7.14
CA ALA A 59 -1.01 5.98 -6.06
C ALA A 59 -1.63 6.38 -4.72
N GLN A 60 -1.47 5.54 -3.70
CA GLN A 60 -1.82 5.91 -2.32
C GLN A 60 -0.59 6.43 -1.58
N GLY A 61 -0.69 7.63 -1.02
CA GLY A 61 0.33 8.23 -0.17
C GLY A 61 0.34 7.62 1.23
N GLU A 62 0.74 8.42 2.22
CA GLU A 62 0.77 8.02 3.63
C GLU A 62 -0.14 8.88 4.49
N SER A 63 -0.78 8.26 5.48
CA SER A 63 -1.47 8.94 6.57
C SER A 63 -0.70 8.77 7.89
N LYS A 64 -1.00 9.61 8.88
CA LYS A 64 -0.43 9.47 10.23
C LYS A 64 -0.79 8.12 10.85
N GLU A 65 -2.00 7.63 10.56
CA GLU A 65 -2.50 6.34 11.03
C GLU A 65 -1.72 5.17 10.40
N TYR A 66 -1.44 5.25 9.10
CA TYR A 66 -0.58 4.29 8.40
C TYR A 66 0.81 4.23 9.02
N GLN A 67 1.48 5.38 9.18
CA GLN A 67 2.82 5.44 9.76
C GLN A 67 2.88 4.89 11.19
N LYS A 68 1.86 5.17 12.01
CA LYS A 68 1.76 4.60 13.37
C LYS A 68 1.59 3.09 13.34
N LEU A 69 0.77 2.57 12.43
CA LEU A 69 0.56 1.13 12.26
C LEU A 69 1.85 0.44 11.86
N VAL A 70 2.55 0.95 10.84
CA VAL A 70 3.83 0.39 10.36
C VAL A 70 4.86 0.38 11.50
N LYS A 71 5.05 1.50 12.20
CA LYS A 71 5.96 1.57 13.36
C LYS A 71 5.62 0.56 14.46
N LYS A 72 4.31 0.34 14.71
CA LYS A 72 3.86 -0.66 15.68
C LYS A 72 4.13 -2.08 15.19
N ALA A 73 3.95 -2.35 13.91
CA ALA A 73 4.19 -3.66 13.31
C ALA A 73 5.68 -4.02 13.28
N CYS A 74 6.57 -3.04 13.08
CA CYS A 74 8.02 -3.25 13.12
C CYS A 74 8.58 -3.46 14.54
N LYS A 75 7.85 -3.02 15.58
CA LYS A 75 8.25 -3.16 16.97
C LYS A 75 8.05 -4.62 17.44
N GLY A 76 9.12 -5.39 17.50
CA GLY A 76 9.10 -6.74 18.08
C GLY A 76 9.61 -6.79 19.51
N GLU A 77 9.83 -8.00 20.02
CA GLU A 77 10.20 -8.26 21.42
C GLU A 77 11.57 -7.65 21.80
N ASP A 78 12.47 -7.49 20.83
CA ASP A 78 13.85 -6.99 21.02
C ASP A 78 14.05 -5.50 20.67
N GLY A 79 12.98 -4.78 20.29
CA GLY A 79 13.07 -3.35 19.96
C GLY A 79 12.26 -2.92 18.72
N PRO A 80 12.33 -1.63 18.35
CA PRO A 80 11.52 -1.05 17.27
C PRO A 80 11.84 -1.54 15.85
N GLU A 81 12.89 -2.34 15.65
CA GLU A 81 13.37 -2.80 14.33
C GLU A 81 13.47 -4.34 14.21
N THR A 82 12.83 -5.08 15.11
CA THR A 82 12.85 -6.57 15.07
C THR A 82 12.18 -7.12 13.81
N TYR A 83 11.18 -6.43 13.26
CA TYR A 83 10.49 -6.82 12.03
C TYR A 83 10.51 -5.71 10.98
N SER A 84 10.46 -6.09 9.70
CA SER A 84 10.33 -5.16 8.58
C SER A 84 8.91 -5.19 8.00
N TRP A 85 8.45 -4.03 7.50
CA TRP A 85 7.20 -3.90 6.77
C TRP A 85 7.50 -3.86 5.26
N ASP A 86 7.22 -4.95 4.56
CA ASP A 86 7.41 -5.03 3.11
C ASP A 86 6.24 -4.35 2.37
N THR A 87 6.54 -3.31 1.61
CA THR A 87 5.57 -2.60 0.77
C THR A 87 5.33 -3.28 -0.58
N GLY A 88 6.10 -4.33 -0.89
CA GLY A 88 6.01 -5.10 -2.13
C GLY A 88 6.29 -4.29 -3.39
N ILE A 89 5.92 -4.88 -4.54
CA ILE A 89 6.00 -4.28 -5.88
C ILE A 89 4.63 -4.37 -6.54
N ALA A 90 4.24 -3.31 -7.25
CA ALA A 90 2.98 -3.31 -8.01
C ALA A 90 3.00 -4.38 -9.12
N PRO A 91 1.86 -5.05 -9.40
CA PRO A 91 1.75 -6.01 -10.51
C PRO A 91 2.04 -5.42 -11.89
#